data_AF-A0A316Z7N7-F1
#
_entry.id   AF-A0A316Z7N7-F1
#
_cell.length_a   1.000
_cell.length_b   1.000
_cell.length_c   1.000
_cell.angle_alpha   90.00
_cell.angle_beta   90.00
_cell.angle_gamma   90.00
#
_symmetry.space_group_name_H-M   'P 1'
#
loop_
_entity.id
_entity.type
_entity.pdbx_description
1 polymer ?
#
loop_
_entity_poly.entity_id
_entity_poly.type
_entity_poly.pdbx_seq_one_letter_code
_entity_poly.pdbx_strand_id
1 'polypeptide(L)'
;KWQQARGGKLESSKVEVKPVKPLREMQVPRLAHNLSRVLFNPGVHWLREPRTGIYNFDPALRHIADVDLFDYDSLPPYVTSSADPELAKITKRESARYSGSTSSLTGALSQIYFHLSHWRRPDFSGFSEGFAGQTRDFGAGARLPASIRLRKTSAEGEAPRYAVDQDKSASGEAENSNYILTQLGKALENFFTKSPEEYAKHLRVNSHKLTPEERSRPEAYHYARARNLVMRSQLDCSDERLPRRTFDLKTRAVAAVRQDRANWVEAGGYAIRQLDGAHESFEREMYDLVRSAFLKYYFQARIGHMDGIFLAYHSTSSIFGFQYVPLEDMARRLFGDTDMAEQAFRLSVAMLEEILDAATDFFPDEPLKITLDTSPGPRSLMDVFSASDADAPAAEPSVSAPRTIVQLQVLLDRYLDGQLVQGPVDFSAAAGRRVDARSDDEPSRRARAELPPVQWDVEWAISPCASLSEADIRENLAKVRARQSIFNELSLPNIDSLNARDEERLEELASNPEALARFKAERAAGTAAGMPTAPGQTSEAKP
;
A
#
# COMPACT_ATOMS: atom_id res chain seq x y z
N LYS A 1 -18.26 3.46 30.25
CA LYS A 1 -17.59 3.19 28.96
C LYS A 1 -16.27 2.40 29.11
N TRP A 2 -15.33 2.79 29.98
CA TRP A 2 -14.01 2.15 30.15
C TRP A 2 -13.95 0.69 30.63
N GLN A 3 -15.10 0.05 30.88
CA GLN A 3 -15.22 -1.34 31.32
C GLN A 3 -16.18 -2.16 30.45
N GLN A 4 -16.85 -1.52 29.50
CA GLN A 4 -17.88 -2.17 28.70
C GLN A 4 -17.28 -2.72 27.42
N ALA A 5 -17.42 -4.03 27.21
CA ALA A 5 -17.09 -4.65 25.94
C ALA A 5 -18.19 -4.39 24.91
N ARG A 6 -17.79 -4.21 23.65
CA ARG A 6 -18.68 -4.33 22.49
C ARG A 6 -18.48 -5.71 21.89
N GLY A 7 -19.54 -6.32 21.39
CA GLY A 7 -19.45 -7.59 20.71
C GLY A 7 -20.56 -7.75 19.68
N GLY A 8 -20.37 -8.69 18.77
CA GLY A 8 -21.32 -8.95 17.71
C GLY A 8 -20.89 -10.10 16.82
N LYS A 9 -21.66 -10.29 15.75
CA LYS A 9 -21.38 -11.26 14.70
C LYS A 9 -21.27 -10.53 13.37
N LEU A 10 -20.22 -10.84 12.61
CA LEU A 10 -20.03 -10.41 11.22
C LEU A 10 -20.22 -11.63 10.33
N GLU A 11 -21.03 -11.47 9.29
CA GLU A 11 -21.24 -12.48 8.25
C GLU A 11 -20.82 -11.84 6.93
N SER A 12 -19.88 -12.47 6.22
CA SER A 12 -19.32 -11.91 4.98
C SER A 12 -20.40 -11.63 3.92
N SER A 13 -21.47 -12.42 3.90
CA SER A 13 -22.62 -12.28 3.01
C SER A 13 -23.47 -11.03 3.28
N LYS A 14 -23.45 -10.51 4.52
CA LYS A 14 -24.22 -9.33 4.94
C LYS A 14 -23.43 -8.02 4.78
N VAL A 15 -22.13 -8.09 4.52
CA VAL A 15 -21.28 -6.92 4.32
C VAL A 15 -21.22 -6.58 2.84
N GLU A 16 -21.95 -5.55 2.45
CA GLU A 16 -22.06 -5.12 1.06
C GLU A 16 -21.10 -3.95 0.78
N VAL A 17 -20.24 -4.10 -0.23
CA VAL A 17 -19.35 -3.05 -0.72
C VAL A 17 -19.81 -2.63 -2.11
N LYS A 18 -20.32 -1.41 -2.25
CA LYS A 18 -20.88 -0.90 -3.51
C LYS A 18 -20.02 0.18 -4.12
N PRO A 19 -19.90 0.25 -5.46
CA PRO A 19 -19.34 1.40 -6.13
C PRO A 19 -20.20 2.64 -5.89
N VAL A 20 -19.55 3.80 -5.82
CA VAL A 20 -20.17 5.10 -5.55
C VAL A 20 -19.85 6.03 -6.71
N LYS A 21 -20.87 6.72 -7.24
CA LYS A 21 -20.68 7.59 -8.40
C LYS A 21 -19.82 8.82 -8.04
N PRO A 22 -18.74 9.12 -8.79
CA PRO A 22 -17.94 10.32 -8.59
C PRO A 22 -18.74 11.61 -8.88
N LEU A 23 -18.22 12.76 -8.45
CA LEU A 23 -18.88 14.06 -8.69
C LEU A 23 -18.56 14.64 -10.07
N ARG A 24 -17.58 14.07 -10.76
CA ARG A 24 -17.14 14.44 -12.10
C ARG A 24 -16.79 13.21 -12.93
N GLU A 25 -16.61 13.42 -14.23
CA GLU A 25 -16.06 12.41 -15.12
C GLU A 25 -14.57 12.17 -14.80
N MET A 26 -14.18 10.90 -14.71
CA MET A 26 -12.82 10.48 -14.37
C MET A 26 -12.08 10.14 -15.65
N GLN A 27 -10.99 10.87 -15.93
CA GLN A 27 -10.14 10.62 -17.09
C GLN A 27 -8.95 9.77 -16.65
N VAL A 28 -9.07 8.46 -16.85
CA VAL A 28 -8.02 7.50 -16.49
C VAL A 28 -7.02 7.39 -17.65
N PRO A 29 -5.70 7.46 -17.40
CA PRO A 29 -4.69 7.26 -18.42
C PRO A 29 -4.74 5.87 -19.08
N ARG A 30 -4.01 5.72 -20.20
CA ARG A 30 -3.78 4.43 -20.87
C ARG A 30 -2.27 4.20 -20.99
N LEU A 31 -1.87 2.94 -21.11
CA LEU A 31 -0.46 2.59 -21.31
C LEU A 31 0.05 3.13 -22.66
N ALA A 32 1.24 3.74 -22.62
CA ALA A 32 2.03 4.13 -23.78
C ALA A 32 3.03 3.02 -24.17
N HIS A 33 3.91 3.30 -25.13
CA HIS A 33 5.05 2.44 -25.51
C HIS A 33 4.69 1.00 -25.91
N ASN A 34 3.46 0.80 -26.40
CA ASN A 34 2.92 -0.52 -26.72
C ASN A 34 2.95 -1.52 -25.53
N LEU A 35 2.92 -1.03 -24.29
CA LEU A 35 2.96 -1.87 -23.09
C LEU A 35 1.65 -2.66 -22.86
N SER A 36 0.55 -2.28 -23.52
CA SER A 36 -0.76 -2.93 -23.36
C SER A 36 -0.75 -4.42 -23.70
N ARG A 37 0.20 -4.91 -24.50
CA ARG A 37 0.37 -6.35 -24.77
C ARG A 37 0.68 -7.17 -23.51
N VAL A 38 1.28 -6.58 -22.48
CA VAL A 38 1.61 -7.27 -21.23
C VAL A 38 0.34 -7.68 -20.48
N LEU A 39 -0.75 -6.93 -20.64
CA LEU A 39 -2.03 -7.19 -19.97
C LEU A 39 -2.68 -8.51 -20.40
N PHE A 40 -2.41 -8.96 -21.63
CA PHE A 40 -3.11 -10.10 -22.25
C PHE A 40 -2.22 -11.32 -22.48
N ASN A 41 -0.91 -11.20 -22.21
CA ASN A 41 0.02 -12.31 -22.35
C ASN A 41 0.51 -12.74 -20.97
N PRO A 42 0.18 -13.96 -20.52
CA PRO A 42 0.61 -14.46 -19.21
C PRO A 42 2.13 -14.49 -19.04
N GLY A 43 2.59 -14.38 -17.80
CA GLY A 43 3.99 -14.47 -17.44
C GLY A 43 4.75 -13.14 -17.56
N VAL A 44 6.07 -13.24 -17.42
CA VAL A 44 6.98 -12.09 -17.43
C VAL A 44 7.44 -11.81 -18.86
N HIS A 45 7.52 -10.53 -19.20
CA HIS A 45 7.97 -10.04 -20.50
C HIS A 45 9.26 -9.27 -20.33
N TRP A 46 10.36 -9.80 -20.88
CA TRP A 46 11.63 -9.08 -20.96
C TRP A 46 11.49 -7.80 -21.76
N LEU A 47 12.05 -6.69 -21.27
CA LEU A 47 12.24 -5.49 -22.09
C LEU A 47 13.18 -5.79 -23.26
N ARG A 48 14.34 -6.38 -22.94
CA ARG A 48 15.36 -6.84 -23.88
C ARG A 48 15.67 -8.30 -23.57
N GLU A 49 15.51 -9.16 -24.56
CA GLU A 49 15.75 -10.59 -24.38
C GLU A 49 17.26 -10.83 -24.19
N PRO A 50 17.67 -11.54 -23.12
CA PRO A 50 19.08 -11.57 -22.69
C PRO A 50 20.01 -12.39 -23.60
N ARG A 51 19.51 -13.42 -24.31
CA ARG A 51 20.30 -14.31 -25.16
C ARG A 51 20.59 -13.71 -26.54
N THR A 52 19.60 -13.00 -27.10
CA THR A 52 19.58 -12.43 -28.44
C THR A 52 19.92 -10.94 -28.45
N GLY A 53 19.71 -10.26 -27.33
CA GLY A 53 19.87 -8.82 -27.22
C GLY A 53 18.80 -8.01 -27.95
N ILE A 54 17.73 -8.64 -28.46
CA ILE A 54 16.63 -7.98 -29.18
C ILE A 54 15.67 -7.36 -28.16
N TYR A 55 15.23 -6.13 -28.43
CA TYR A 55 14.21 -5.46 -27.62
C TYR A 55 12.80 -5.92 -28.01
N ASN A 56 12.00 -6.31 -27.01
CA ASN A 56 10.59 -6.67 -27.21
C ASN A 56 9.65 -5.46 -27.14
N PHE A 57 10.14 -4.34 -26.61
CA PHE A 57 9.43 -3.06 -26.47
C PHE A 57 10.38 -1.91 -26.87
N ASP A 58 9.92 -0.67 -26.79
CA ASP A 58 10.75 0.51 -27.11
C ASP A 58 12.06 0.52 -26.28
N PRO A 59 13.25 0.59 -26.92
CA PRO A 59 14.52 0.72 -26.22
C PRO A 59 14.60 1.92 -25.26
N ALA A 60 13.84 2.98 -25.51
CA ALA A 60 13.77 4.16 -24.64
C ALA A 60 13.28 3.80 -23.22
N LEU A 61 12.44 2.77 -23.08
CA LEU A 61 11.99 2.27 -21.77
C LEU A 61 13.13 1.77 -20.89
N ARG A 62 14.29 1.45 -21.46
CA ARG A 62 15.40 0.92 -20.67
C ARG A 62 15.93 1.95 -19.71
N HIS A 63 16.02 3.22 -20.13
CA HIS A 63 16.66 4.27 -19.36
C HIS A 63 15.65 4.96 -18.46
N ILE A 64 15.93 4.90 -17.16
CA ILE A 64 15.15 5.60 -16.16
C ILE A 64 15.89 6.89 -15.84
N ALA A 65 15.21 8.03 -15.96
CA ALA A 65 15.77 9.31 -15.52
C ALA A 65 16.04 9.26 -14.02
N ASP A 66 17.12 9.90 -13.59
CA ASP A 66 17.41 10.02 -12.16
C ASP A 66 16.22 10.66 -11.42
N VAL A 67 15.94 10.17 -10.22
CA VAL A 67 14.81 10.61 -9.39
C VAL A 67 14.76 12.12 -9.19
N ASP A 68 15.92 12.80 -9.14
CA ASP A 68 16.01 14.25 -8.92
C ASP A 68 15.91 15.06 -10.22
N LEU A 69 15.98 14.43 -11.39
CA LEU A 69 15.81 15.10 -12.70
C LEU A 69 14.35 15.24 -13.11
N PHE A 70 13.47 14.44 -12.52
CA PHE A 70 12.03 14.58 -12.70
C PHE A 70 11.49 15.75 -11.85
N ASP A 71 10.65 16.59 -12.43
CA ASP A 71 10.01 17.70 -11.74
C ASP A 71 8.68 17.25 -11.11
N TYR A 72 8.67 16.97 -9.81
CA TYR A 72 7.44 16.49 -9.14
C TYR A 72 6.35 17.57 -9.00
N ASP A 73 6.71 18.85 -9.09
CA ASP A 73 5.74 19.96 -9.10
C ASP A 73 5.04 20.08 -10.46
N SER A 74 5.46 19.27 -11.44
CA SER A 74 4.75 19.08 -12.70
C SER A 74 3.56 18.10 -12.61
N LEU A 75 3.42 17.39 -11.49
CA LEU A 75 2.31 16.49 -11.19
C LEU A 75 1.31 17.19 -10.26
N PRO A 76 0.02 16.79 -10.28
CA PRO A 76 -0.94 17.28 -9.31
C PRO A 76 -0.51 16.91 -7.88
N PRO A 77 -0.79 17.78 -6.90
CA PRO A 77 -0.38 17.54 -5.52
C PRO A 77 -1.09 16.31 -4.95
N TYR A 78 -0.38 15.55 -4.12
CA TYR A 78 -0.97 14.44 -3.38
C TYR A 78 -2.01 14.95 -2.38
N VAL A 79 -3.23 14.40 -2.44
CA VAL A 79 -4.36 14.81 -1.58
C VAL A 79 -4.69 13.71 -0.57
N THR A 80 -4.54 14.00 0.73
CA THR A 80 -4.97 13.12 1.83
C THR A 80 -6.49 12.99 1.86
N SER A 81 -7.03 12.00 2.60
CA SER A 81 -8.48 11.82 2.72
C SER A 81 -9.14 13.05 3.35
N SER A 82 -8.48 13.63 4.37
CA SER A 82 -8.97 14.81 5.09
C SER A 82 -8.93 16.10 4.27
N ALA A 83 -8.01 16.20 3.29
CA ALA A 83 -7.85 17.36 2.43
C ALA A 83 -8.66 17.27 1.13
N ASP A 84 -9.37 16.15 0.88
CA ASP A 84 -10.14 15.95 -0.35
C ASP A 84 -11.58 16.46 -0.22
N PRO A 85 -11.93 17.60 -0.86
CA PRO A 85 -13.28 18.15 -0.82
C PRO A 85 -14.30 17.29 -1.59
N GLU A 86 -13.89 16.53 -2.61
CA GLU A 86 -14.76 15.63 -3.35
C GLU A 86 -15.15 14.43 -2.47
N LEU A 87 -14.16 13.81 -1.81
CA LEU A 87 -14.41 12.72 -0.85
C LEU A 87 -15.28 13.18 0.33
N ALA A 88 -15.05 14.36 0.89
CA ALA A 88 -15.87 14.90 1.98
C ALA A 88 -17.35 15.09 1.55
N LYS A 89 -17.58 15.63 0.35
CA LYS A 89 -18.92 15.79 -0.23
C LYS A 89 -19.60 14.44 -0.50
N ILE A 90 -18.88 13.47 -1.06
CA ILE A 90 -19.39 12.12 -1.30
C ILE A 90 -19.75 11.46 0.03
N THR A 91 -18.88 11.56 1.04
CA THR A 91 -19.13 11.00 2.38
C THR A 91 -20.40 11.56 3.02
N LYS A 92 -20.62 12.88 2.88
CA LYS A 92 -21.87 13.52 3.31
C LYS A 92 -23.09 13.03 2.51
N ARG A 93 -22.97 12.90 1.17
CA ARG A 93 -24.04 12.40 0.28
C ARG A 93 -24.44 10.96 0.61
N GLU A 94 -23.47 10.10 0.91
CA GLU A 94 -23.67 8.69 1.23
C GLU A 94 -24.05 8.44 2.71
N SER A 95 -24.26 9.52 3.49
CA SER A 95 -24.54 9.48 4.93
C SER A 95 -23.57 8.61 5.72
N ALA A 96 -22.31 8.60 5.30
CA ALA A 96 -21.24 7.82 5.93
C ALA A 96 -20.57 8.62 7.04
N ARG A 97 -20.09 7.91 8.06
CA ARG A 97 -19.39 8.48 9.23
C ARG A 97 -17.88 8.58 8.98
N TYR A 98 -17.33 7.65 8.22
CA TYR A 98 -15.91 7.54 7.95
C TYR A 98 -15.60 7.65 6.47
N SER A 99 -14.41 8.15 6.15
CA SER A 99 -13.86 8.14 4.81
C SER A 99 -12.37 7.83 4.83
N GLY A 100 -11.82 7.22 3.77
CA GLY A 100 -10.38 6.94 3.71
C GLY A 100 -9.89 6.55 2.31
N SER A 101 -8.60 6.73 2.07
CA SER A 101 -7.92 6.30 0.85
C SER A 101 -7.29 4.91 1.01
N THR A 102 -7.00 4.24 -0.10
CA THR A 102 -6.22 2.98 -0.09
C THR A 102 -4.88 3.13 0.64
N SER A 103 -4.20 4.26 0.49
CA SER A 103 -2.93 4.55 1.17
C SER A 103 -3.05 4.59 2.70
N SER A 104 -4.18 5.02 3.26
CA SER A 104 -4.40 5.05 4.71
C SER A 104 -5.06 3.78 5.26
N LEU A 105 -5.94 3.13 4.49
CA LEU A 105 -6.74 2.00 4.96
C LEU A 105 -6.02 0.66 4.85
N THR A 106 -5.23 0.43 3.79
CA THR A 106 -4.69 -0.92 3.48
C THR A 106 -3.77 -1.49 4.56
N GLY A 107 -3.06 -0.63 5.31
CA GLY A 107 -2.27 -1.05 6.47
C GLY A 107 -3.15 -1.61 7.60
N ALA A 108 -4.21 -0.89 7.97
CA ALA A 108 -5.16 -1.34 8.99
C ALA A 108 -5.90 -2.61 8.55
N LEU A 109 -6.33 -2.67 7.29
CA LEU A 109 -6.97 -3.87 6.72
C LEU A 109 -6.03 -5.08 6.71
N SER A 110 -4.72 -4.88 6.53
CA SER A 110 -3.72 -5.95 6.61
C SER A 110 -3.62 -6.52 8.03
N GLN A 111 -3.55 -5.66 9.05
CA GLN A 111 -3.54 -6.10 10.46
C GLN A 111 -4.81 -6.88 10.79
N ILE A 112 -5.97 -6.34 10.41
CA ILE A 112 -7.26 -7.02 10.61
C ILE A 112 -7.28 -8.37 9.87
N TYR A 113 -6.75 -8.46 8.65
CA TYR A 113 -6.68 -9.72 7.93
C TYR A 113 -5.76 -10.75 8.62
N PHE A 114 -4.62 -10.33 9.16
CA PHE A 114 -3.76 -11.25 9.91
C PHE A 114 -4.49 -11.83 11.13
N HIS A 115 -5.34 -11.02 11.77
CA HIS A 115 -6.14 -11.48 12.89
C HIS A 115 -7.30 -12.40 12.44
N LEU A 116 -8.07 -11.99 11.43
CA LEU A 116 -9.17 -12.76 10.86
C LEU A 116 -8.72 -14.10 10.31
N SER A 117 -7.63 -14.14 9.55
CA SER A 117 -7.13 -15.36 8.92
C SER A 117 -6.31 -16.24 9.86
N HIS A 118 -6.09 -15.80 11.09
CA HIS A 118 -5.17 -16.41 12.05
C HIS A 118 -3.79 -16.65 11.42
N TRP A 119 -3.22 -15.59 10.84
CA TRP A 119 -1.91 -15.60 10.19
C TRP A 119 -1.78 -16.65 9.08
N ARG A 120 -2.83 -16.83 8.27
CA ARG A 120 -2.76 -17.70 7.09
C ARG A 120 -1.58 -17.30 6.21
N ARG A 121 -0.75 -18.27 5.87
CA ARG A 121 0.43 -18.06 5.01
C ARG A 121 0.01 -17.89 3.55
N PRO A 122 0.72 -17.05 2.78
CA PRO A 122 0.58 -17.07 1.33
C PRO A 122 0.99 -18.43 0.75
N ASP A 123 0.47 -18.74 -0.44
CA ASP A 123 0.86 -19.90 -1.22
C ASP A 123 2.13 -19.60 -2.03
N PHE A 124 3.12 -20.47 -1.85
CA PHE A 124 4.40 -20.47 -2.57
C PHE A 124 4.55 -21.71 -3.45
N SER A 125 3.45 -22.37 -3.79
CA SER A 125 3.45 -23.37 -4.85
C SER A 125 3.90 -22.75 -6.18
N GLY A 126 4.66 -23.53 -6.97
CA GLY A 126 5.18 -23.09 -8.26
C GLY A 126 6.48 -22.30 -8.23
N PHE A 127 7.03 -21.95 -7.06
CA PHE A 127 8.40 -21.44 -6.96
C PHE A 127 9.43 -22.57 -7.08
N SER A 128 10.59 -22.28 -7.66
CA SER A 128 11.70 -23.20 -7.89
C SER A 128 12.31 -23.72 -6.58
N GLU A 129 13.07 -24.81 -6.67
CA GLU A 129 13.69 -25.49 -5.52
C GLU A 129 14.61 -24.56 -4.69
N GLY A 130 15.16 -23.51 -5.32
CA GLY A 130 15.96 -22.49 -4.63
C GLY A 130 15.22 -21.73 -3.51
N PHE A 131 13.89 -21.85 -3.43
CA PHE A 131 13.06 -21.27 -2.37
C PHE A 131 12.61 -22.28 -1.31
N ALA A 132 12.91 -23.58 -1.45
CA ALA A 132 12.41 -24.62 -0.57
C ALA A 132 12.74 -24.38 0.92
N GLY A 133 13.94 -23.87 1.21
CA GLY A 133 14.41 -23.52 2.56
C GLY A 133 14.13 -22.08 3.00
N GLN A 134 13.46 -21.27 2.18
CA GLN A 134 13.18 -19.88 2.53
C GLN A 134 11.88 -19.73 3.32
N THR A 135 11.76 -18.62 4.05
CA THR A 135 10.63 -18.33 4.94
C THR A 135 9.33 -18.07 4.16
N ARG A 136 8.30 -18.88 4.38
CA ARG A 136 7.00 -18.78 3.67
C ARG A 136 5.95 -17.92 4.38
N ASP A 137 6.39 -17.10 5.33
CA ASP A 137 5.52 -16.17 6.02
C ASP A 137 5.60 -14.78 5.39
N PHE A 138 4.61 -13.93 5.65
CA PHE A 138 4.71 -12.50 5.36
C PHE A 138 6.04 -11.91 5.84
N GLY A 139 6.65 -11.03 5.06
CA GLY A 139 7.91 -10.38 5.43
C GLY A 139 7.72 -9.50 6.67
N ALA A 140 8.78 -9.29 7.46
CA ALA A 140 8.68 -8.55 8.72
C ALA A 140 8.10 -7.13 8.53
N GLY A 141 8.45 -6.43 7.44
CA GLY A 141 7.86 -5.13 7.08
C GLY A 141 6.35 -5.16 6.82
N ALA A 142 5.82 -6.26 6.26
CA ALA A 142 4.38 -6.41 6.03
C ALA A 142 3.59 -6.67 7.32
N ARG A 143 4.26 -7.18 8.37
CA ARG A 143 3.65 -7.46 9.68
C ARG A 143 3.67 -6.26 10.62
N LEU A 144 4.33 -5.16 10.23
CA LEU A 144 4.45 -3.99 11.08
C LEU A 144 3.07 -3.43 11.47
N PRO A 145 2.92 -2.91 12.69
CA PRO A 145 1.69 -2.26 13.14
C PRO A 145 1.24 -1.16 12.17
N ALA A 146 -0.07 -0.96 12.08
CA ALA A 146 -0.66 0.07 11.24
C ALA A 146 -1.15 1.25 12.09
N SER A 147 -0.65 2.45 11.79
CA SER A 147 -1.04 3.68 12.49
C SER A 147 -1.78 4.63 11.56
N ILE A 148 -2.97 5.06 11.98
CA ILE A 148 -3.87 5.95 11.26
C ILE A 148 -4.28 7.13 12.14
N ARG A 149 -4.67 8.24 11.50
CA ARG A 149 -5.27 9.39 12.16
C ARG A 149 -6.69 9.61 11.67
N LEU A 150 -7.62 9.78 12.60
CA LEU A 150 -8.96 10.25 12.32
C LEU A 150 -8.99 11.77 12.43
N ARG A 151 -9.20 12.45 11.31
CA ARG A 151 -9.40 13.90 11.24
C ARG A 151 -10.88 14.19 11.18
N LYS A 152 -11.37 15.06 12.07
CA LYS A 152 -12.76 15.53 12.00
C LYS A 152 -12.96 16.41 10.76
N THR A 153 -14.00 16.13 9.99
CA THR A 153 -14.33 16.85 8.74
C THR A 153 -15.71 17.51 8.76
N SER A 154 -16.56 17.13 9.70
CA SER A 154 -17.85 17.77 9.93
C SER A 154 -17.69 19.11 10.65
N ALA A 155 -18.52 20.09 10.26
CA ALA A 155 -18.63 21.36 10.99
C ALA A 155 -19.29 21.18 12.36
N GLU A 156 -19.15 22.19 13.23
CA GLU A 156 -19.85 22.22 14.52
C GLU A 156 -21.36 22.14 14.34
N GLY A 157 -22.03 21.32 15.16
CA GLY A 157 -23.48 21.10 15.09
C GLY A 157 -23.93 20.10 14.03
N GLU A 158 -23.06 19.61 13.14
CA GLU A 158 -23.36 18.49 12.25
C GLU A 158 -23.03 17.14 12.90
N ALA A 159 -23.67 16.07 12.44
CA ALA A 159 -23.28 14.71 12.83
C ALA A 159 -21.79 14.46 12.54
N PRO A 160 -21.03 13.86 13.48
CA PRO A 160 -19.59 13.73 13.36
C PRO A 160 -19.18 12.89 12.15
N ARG A 161 -18.28 13.43 11.35
CA ARG A 161 -17.64 12.73 10.22
C ARG A 161 -16.13 12.79 10.34
N TYR A 162 -15.48 11.69 10.01
CA TYR A 162 -14.02 11.55 10.11
C TYR A 162 -13.41 11.09 8.79
N ALA A 163 -12.25 11.65 8.46
CA ALA A 163 -11.39 11.16 7.41
C ALA A 163 -10.18 10.44 8.00
N VAL A 164 -9.86 9.28 7.45
CA VAL A 164 -8.76 8.41 7.85
C VAL A 164 -7.53 8.75 7.01
N ASP A 165 -6.52 9.30 7.67
CA ASP A 165 -5.20 9.58 7.11
C ASP A 165 -4.15 8.61 7.69
N GLN A 166 -3.03 8.45 6.99
CA GLN A 166 -1.90 7.67 7.51
C GLN A 166 -1.14 8.47 8.58
N ASP A 167 -0.77 7.85 9.70
CA ASP A 167 0.07 8.49 10.72
C ASP A 167 1.56 8.34 10.40
N LYS A 168 2.08 9.22 9.54
CA LYS A 168 3.51 9.23 9.16
C LYS A 168 4.46 9.49 10.34
N SER A 169 3.97 10.09 11.42
CA SER A 169 4.81 10.32 12.62
C SER A 169 5.09 9.04 13.41
N ALA A 170 4.22 8.03 13.27
CA ALA A 170 4.34 6.75 13.96
C ALA A 170 5.05 5.67 13.14
N SER A 171 5.12 5.82 11.81
CA SER A 171 5.75 4.82 10.93
C SER A 171 7.25 4.63 11.19
N GLY A 172 7.88 5.47 12.02
CA GLY A 172 9.30 5.35 12.38
C GLY A 172 10.25 5.65 11.22
N GLU A 173 9.77 5.63 9.98
CA GLU A 173 10.45 6.08 8.78
C GLU A 173 10.98 7.50 9.04
N ALA A 174 12.29 7.64 9.23
CA ALA A 174 12.93 8.91 8.95
C ALA A 174 12.45 9.34 7.56
N GLU A 175 12.08 10.61 7.38
CA GLU A 175 11.44 11.17 6.18
C GLU A 175 12.14 10.78 4.84
N ASN A 176 13.35 10.24 4.93
CA ASN A 176 14.29 10.00 3.84
C ASN A 176 14.44 8.52 3.46
N SER A 177 14.14 7.57 4.34
CA SER A 177 14.43 6.15 4.07
C SER A 177 13.61 5.60 2.90
N ASN A 178 12.39 6.13 2.69
CA ASN A 178 11.46 5.70 1.65
C ASN A 178 11.44 6.58 0.38
N TYR A 179 12.20 7.67 0.36
CA TYR A 179 12.06 8.74 -0.62
C TYR A 179 12.25 8.24 -2.06
N ILE A 180 13.37 7.56 -2.35
CA ILE A 180 13.71 7.09 -3.71
C ILE A 180 12.59 6.25 -4.32
N LEU A 181 12.14 5.21 -3.61
CA LEU A 181 11.13 4.28 -4.15
C LEU A 181 9.77 4.96 -4.32
N THR A 182 9.40 5.85 -3.40
CA THR A 182 8.11 6.56 -3.47
C THR A 182 8.08 7.51 -4.66
N GLN A 183 9.14 8.29 -4.85
CA GLN A 183 9.21 9.31 -5.88
C GLN A 183 9.41 8.70 -7.26
N LEU A 184 10.27 7.69 -7.36
CA LEU A 184 10.48 6.97 -8.61
C LEU A 184 9.21 6.24 -9.08
N GLY A 185 8.39 5.73 -8.15
CA GLY A 185 7.07 5.19 -8.48
C GLY A 185 6.22 6.18 -9.28
N LYS A 186 6.08 7.42 -8.79
CA LYS A 186 5.31 8.48 -9.47
C LYS A 186 5.90 8.85 -10.84
N ALA A 187 7.23 8.98 -10.92
CA ALA A 187 7.90 9.32 -12.16
C ALA A 187 7.68 8.22 -13.22
N LEU A 188 7.78 6.95 -12.82
CA LEU A 188 7.58 5.82 -13.72
C LEU A 188 6.10 5.61 -14.10
N GLU A 189 5.15 5.86 -13.20
CA GLU A 189 3.71 5.89 -13.54
C GLU A 189 3.44 6.92 -14.64
N ASN A 190 4.03 8.11 -14.55
CA ASN A 190 3.95 9.13 -15.59
C ASN A 190 4.65 8.66 -16.89
N PHE A 191 5.82 8.02 -16.79
CA PHE A 191 6.58 7.51 -17.92
C PHE A 191 5.81 6.45 -18.73
N PHE A 192 5.15 5.50 -18.06
CA PHE A 192 4.43 4.42 -18.74
C PHE A 192 3.10 4.86 -19.37
N THR A 193 2.63 6.07 -19.09
CA THR A 193 1.32 6.57 -19.54
C THR A 193 1.44 7.74 -20.53
N LYS A 194 2.66 8.10 -20.94
CA LYS A 194 2.93 9.22 -21.84
C LYS A 194 3.88 8.83 -22.97
N SER A 195 3.73 9.48 -24.12
CA SER A 195 4.74 9.41 -25.18
C SER A 195 6.09 9.96 -24.69
N PRO A 196 7.22 9.61 -25.35
CA PRO A 196 8.53 10.17 -25.01
C PRO A 196 8.54 11.70 -25.01
N GLU A 197 7.87 12.36 -25.97
CA GLU A 197 7.83 13.83 -26.00
C GLU A 197 7.02 14.43 -24.85
N GLU A 198 5.90 13.82 -24.48
CA GLU A 198 5.08 14.26 -23.35
C GLU A 198 5.78 14.04 -22.01
N TYR A 199 6.42 12.89 -21.81
CA TYR A 199 7.20 12.60 -20.61
C TYR A 199 8.37 13.56 -20.46
N ALA A 200 9.07 13.87 -21.56
CA ALA A 200 10.19 14.80 -21.56
C ALA A 200 9.83 16.19 -21.02
N LYS A 201 8.56 16.63 -21.15
CA LYS A 201 8.08 17.89 -20.56
C LYS A 201 8.06 17.87 -19.03
N HIS A 202 7.97 16.71 -18.40
CA HIS A 202 7.98 16.59 -16.93
C HIS A 202 9.39 16.56 -16.33
N LEU A 203 10.44 16.48 -17.15
CA LEU A 203 11.82 16.61 -16.69
C LEU A 203 12.13 18.07 -16.35
N ARG A 204 12.95 18.31 -15.32
CA ARG A 204 13.29 19.66 -14.82
C ARG A 204 13.83 20.59 -15.90
N VAL A 205 14.62 20.05 -16.84
CA VAL A 205 15.14 20.78 -18.00
C VAL A 205 14.05 21.35 -18.91
N ASN A 206 12.84 20.78 -18.89
CA ASN A 206 11.74 21.09 -19.79
C ASN A 206 10.45 21.51 -19.10
N SER A 207 10.31 21.34 -17.77
CA SER A 207 9.05 21.52 -17.05
C SER A 207 8.47 22.94 -17.07
N HIS A 208 9.29 23.94 -17.41
CA HIS A 208 8.83 25.29 -17.71
C HIS A 208 7.88 25.35 -18.93
N LYS A 209 7.85 24.31 -19.77
CA LYS A 209 6.98 24.20 -20.95
C LYS A 209 5.56 23.74 -20.62
N LEU A 210 5.31 23.21 -19.42
CA LEU A 210 3.98 22.75 -19.00
C LEU A 210 3.09 23.93 -18.62
N THR A 211 1.84 23.92 -19.10
CA THR A 211 0.86 24.94 -18.73
C THR A 211 0.32 24.70 -17.31
N PRO A 212 -0.21 25.74 -16.64
CA PRO A 212 -0.85 25.58 -15.33
C PRO A 212 -1.99 24.55 -15.32
N GLU A 213 -2.74 24.43 -16.42
CA GLU A 213 -3.82 23.45 -16.59
C GLU A 213 -3.28 22.02 -16.65
N GLU A 214 -2.17 21.79 -17.35
CA GLU A 214 -1.51 20.47 -17.41
C GLU A 214 -1.02 20.04 -16.02
N ARG A 215 -0.52 20.97 -15.21
CA ARG A 215 -0.04 20.70 -13.84
C ARG A 215 -1.16 20.47 -12.82
N SER A 216 -2.33 21.09 -13.04
CA SER A 216 -3.45 21.08 -12.07
C SER A 216 -4.54 20.08 -12.42
N ARG A 217 -4.35 19.24 -13.46
CA ARG A 217 -5.34 18.24 -13.86
C ARG A 217 -5.59 17.26 -12.71
N PRO A 218 -6.85 17.12 -12.26
CA PRO A 218 -7.15 16.32 -11.09
C PRO A 218 -7.03 14.82 -11.39
N GLU A 219 -6.49 14.09 -10.43
CA GLU A 219 -6.36 12.63 -10.46
C GLU A 219 -7.70 11.91 -10.66
N ALA A 220 -7.66 10.71 -11.23
CA ALA A 220 -8.86 9.88 -11.38
C ALA A 220 -9.05 8.96 -10.16
N TYR A 221 -10.28 8.85 -9.66
CA TYR A 221 -10.60 8.04 -8.48
C TYR A 221 -11.80 7.12 -8.71
N HIS A 222 -11.73 5.93 -8.10
CA HIS A 222 -12.88 5.09 -7.83
C HIS A 222 -13.31 5.25 -6.36
N TYR A 223 -14.61 5.35 -6.14
CA TYR A 223 -15.20 5.42 -4.81
C TYR A 223 -16.04 4.18 -4.54
N ALA A 224 -15.95 3.66 -3.32
CA ALA A 224 -16.77 2.56 -2.83
C ALA A 224 -17.33 2.88 -1.45
N ARG A 225 -18.47 2.29 -1.09
CA ARG A 225 -19.09 2.42 0.23
C ARG A 225 -19.34 1.04 0.82
N ALA A 226 -18.95 0.88 2.07
CA ALA A 226 -19.32 -0.23 2.94
C ALA A 226 -19.95 0.37 4.20
N ARG A 227 -21.23 0.05 4.48
CA ARG A 227 -22.01 0.60 5.61
C ARG A 227 -21.76 2.11 5.86
N ASN A 228 -20.95 2.47 6.85
CA ASN A 228 -20.65 3.83 7.29
C ASN A 228 -19.27 4.34 6.83
N LEU A 229 -18.55 3.59 6.00
CA LEU A 229 -17.23 3.92 5.46
C LEU A 229 -17.28 4.13 3.94
N VAL A 230 -16.84 5.32 3.48
CA VAL A 230 -16.53 5.59 2.07
C VAL A 230 -15.03 5.42 1.84
N MET A 231 -14.68 4.65 0.83
CA MET A 231 -13.30 4.37 0.46
C MET A 231 -12.99 4.95 -0.92
N ARG A 232 -11.77 5.47 -1.10
CA ARG A 232 -11.28 6.03 -2.37
C ARG A 232 -10.01 5.30 -2.80
N SER A 233 -9.92 4.92 -4.08
CA SER A 233 -8.67 4.48 -4.71
C SER A 233 -8.36 5.36 -5.91
N GLN A 234 -7.11 5.77 -6.07
CA GLN A 234 -6.62 6.36 -7.31
C GLN A 234 -6.65 5.33 -8.43
N LEU A 235 -6.87 5.77 -9.67
CA LEU A 235 -6.92 4.94 -10.87
C LEU A 235 -5.75 5.31 -11.79
N ASP A 236 -4.74 4.45 -11.84
CA ASP A 236 -3.49 4.73 -12.55
C ASP A 236 -3.65 4.51 -14.07
N CYS A 237 -4.39 3.47 -14.47
CA CYS A 237 -4.49 3.11 -15.88
C CYS A 237 -5.81 2.39 -16.24
N SER A 238 -6.13 2.43 -17.54
CA SER A 238 -7.31 1.79 -18.12
C SER A 238 -7.04 1.12 -19.47
N ASP A 239 -7.78 0.04 -19.74
CA ASP A 239 -7.87 -0.65 -21.03
C ASP A 239 -9.26 -1.31 -21.15
N GLU A 240 -10.04 -0.92 -22.17
CA GLU A 240 -11.44 -1.38 -22.36
C GLU A 240 -11.58 -2.89 -22.57
N ARG A 241 -10.49 -3.59 -22.91
CA ARG A 241 -10.50 -5.05 -23.15
C ARG A 241 -10.45 -5.87 -21.86
N LEU A 242 -10.10 -5.25 -20.72
CA LEU A 242 -10.06 -5.93 -19.43
C LEU A 242 -11.46 -6.00 -18.80
N PRO A 243 -11.81 -7.09 -18.09
CA PRO A 243 -13.12 -7.25 -17.44
C PRO A 243 -13.55 -6.06 -16.58
N ARG A 244 -12.66 -5.51 -15.77
CA ARG A 244 -12.95 -4.33 -14.93
C ARG A 244 -12.45 -2.99 -15.50
N ARG A 245 -11.87 -3.02 -16.70
CA ARG A 245 -11.34 -1.87 -17.48
C ARG A 245 -10.22 -1.06 -16.85
N THR A 246 -10.07 -1.02 -15.53
CA THR A 246 -9.00 -0.28 -14.84
C THR A 246 -8.03 -1.24 -14.18
N PHE A 247 -6.78 -0.79 -14.02
CA PHE A 247 -5.75 -1.54 -13.31
C PHE A 247 -4.73 -0.58 -12.70
N ASP A 248 -4.01 -1.08 -11.71
CA ASP A 248 -3.00 -0.34 -10.96
C ASP A 248 -1.65 -0.43 -11.67
N LEU A 249 -0.85 0.65 -11.64
CA LEU A 249 0.52 0.63 -12.10
C LEU A 249 1.43 0.55 -10.88
N LYS A 250 2.33 -0.43 -10.85
CA LYS A 250 3.29 -0.59 -9.77
C LYS A 250 4.67 -0.86 -10.32
N THR A 251 5.66 -0.32 -9.64
CA THR A 251 7.06 -0.56 -9.96
C THR A 251 7.71 -1.38 -8.86
N ARG A 252 8.64 -2.23 -9.27
CA ARG A 252 9.33 -3.16 -8.39
C ARG A 252 10.82 -2.95 -8.55
N ALA A 253 11.38 -2.18 -7.62
CA ALA A 253 12.82 -2.11 -7.45
C ALA A 253 13.36 -3.49 -7.06
N VAL A 254 14.49 -3.86 -7.65
CA VAL A 254 15.20 -5.11 -7.33
C VAL A 254 15.58 -5.20 -5.85
N ALA A 255 15.74 -6.43 -5.36
CA ALA A 255 16.09 -6.70 -3.97
C ALA A 255 17.31 -5.92 -3.47
N ALA A 256 18.34 -5.74 -4.31
CA ALA A 256 19.53 -4.96 -3.94
C ALA A 256 19.18 -3.53 -3.50
N VAL A 257 18.30 -2.85 -4.23
CA VAL A 257 17.86 -1.47 -3.90
C VAL A 257 16.95 -1.48 -2.67
N ARG A 258 16.07 -2.48 -2.53
CA ARG A 258 15.08 -2.52 -1.44
C ARG A 258 15.69 -2.86 -0.08
N GLN A 259 16.79 -3.60 -0.06
CA GLN A 259 17.46 -4.04 1.16
C GLN A 259 18.58 -3.09 1.59
N ASP A 260 19.07 -2.24 0.69
CA ASP A 260 20.07 -1.22 0.99
C ASP A 260 19.72 0.09 0.27
N ARG A 261 18.78 0.84 0.86
CA ARG A 261 18.19 2.01 0.23
C ARG A 261 19.09 3.22 0.36
N ALA A 262 19.97 3.25 1.36
CA ALA A 262 21.05 4.22 1.50
C ALA A 262 22.04 4.17 0.32
N ASN A 263 22.31 2.98 -0.24
CA ASN A 263 23.26 2.77 -1.35
C ASN A 263 22.58 2.36 -2.66
N TRP A 264 21.45 3.01 -2.95
CA TRP A 264 20.63 2.70 -4.12
C TRP A 264 21.35 3.00 -5.45
N VAL A 265 22.31 3.92 -5.48
CA VAL A 265 23.07 4.31 -6.67
C VAL A 265 23.90 3.13 -7.18
N GLU A 266 24.62 2.47 -6.28
CA GLU A 266 25.40 1.26 -6.55
C GLU A 266 24.52 0.07 -6.82
N ALA A 267 23.44 -0.07 -6.04
CA ALA A 267 22.43 -1.09 -6.27
C ALA A 267 21.78 -0.95 -7.66
N GLY A 268 21.87 0.23 -8.29
CA GLY A 268 21.54 0.48 -9.69
C GLY A 268 22.26 -0.45 -10.69
N GLY A 269 23.44 -0.97 -10.34
CA GLY A 269 24.19 -1.93 -11.14
C GLY A 269 23.66 -3.37 -11.08
N TYR A 270 22.77 -3.70 -10.14
CA TYR A 270 22.15 -5.02 -10.06
C TYR A 270 21.24 -5.27 -11.25
N ALA A 271 21.35 -6.43 -11.89
CA ALA A 271 20.56 -6.79 -13.06
C ALA A 271 19.75 -8.07 -12.85
N ILE A 272 18.52 -8.10 -13.37
CA ILE A 272 17.79 -9.36 -13.54
C ILE A 272 18.32 -10.04 -14.80
N ARG A 273 18.85 -11.25 -14.65
CA ARG A 273 19.52 -12.02 -15.71
C ARG A 273 18.75 -13.27 -16.14
N GLN A 274 17.80 -13.72 -15.32
CA GLN A 274 17.06 -14.95 -15.53
C GLN A 274 15.59 -14.81 -15.12
N LEU A 275 14.74 -15.71 -15.63
CA LEU A 275 13.34 -15.77 -15.23
C LEU A 275 13.21 -16.33 -13.80
N ASP A 276 13.87 -17.46 -13.56
CA ASP A 276 13.76 -18.26 -12.33
C ASP A 276 15.07 -18.28 -11.54
N GLY A 277 14.99 -18.48 -10.23
CA GLY A 277 16.13 -18.59 -9.32
C GLY A 277 16.00 -17.72 -8.07
N ALA A 278 16.85 -17.94 -7.07
CA ALA A 278 16.82 -17.19 -5.81
C ALA A 278 17.48 -15.79 -5.87
N HIS A 279 18.21 -15.51 -6.96
CA HIS A 279 18.99 -14.29 -7.18
C HIS A 279 18.89 -13.86 -8.65
N GLU A 280 19.03 -12.55 -8.89
CA GLU A 280 19.05 -11.93 -10.22
C GLU A 280 17.91 -12.41 -11.14
N SER A 281 16.73 -12.66 -10.56
CA SER A 281 15.60 -13.29 -11.24
C SER A 281 14.29 -12.54 -11.01
N PHE A 282 13.37 -12.65 -11.96
CA PHE A 282 12.00 -12.17 -11.76
C PHE A 282 11.26 -12.99 -10.70
N GLU A 283 11.53 -14.29 -10.63
CA GLU A 283 10.99 -15.19 -9.61
C GLU A 283 11.34 -14.72 -8.19
N ARG A 284 12.57 -14.26 -7.95
CA ARG A 284 12.97 -13.69 -6.66
C ARG A 284 12.17 -12.44 -6.32
N GLU A 285 11.97 -11.56 -7.28
CA GLU A 285 11.18 -10.36 -7.07
C GLU A 285 9.71 -10.68 -6.79
N MET A 286 9.15 -11.66 -7.50
CA MET A 286 7.79 -12.15 -7.25
C MET A 286 7.66 -12.82 -5.88
N TYR A 287 8.63 -13.64 -5.48
CA TYR A 287 8.66 -14.29 -4.16
C TYR A 287 8.63 -13.26 -3.03
N ASP A 288 9.51 -12.28 -3.09
CA ASP A 288 9.54 -11.21 -2.10
C ASP A 288 8.25 -10.35 -2.18
N LEU A 289 7.66 -10.18 -3.37
CA LEU A 289 6.42 -9.42 -3.56
C LEU A 289 5.24 -10.07 -2.82
N VAL A 290 5.07 -11.39 -2.96
CA VAL A 290 4.02 -12.20 -2.28
C VAL A 290 4.09 -12.03 -0.77
N ARG A 291 5.31 -11.97 -0.24
CA ARG A 291 5.53 -11.81 1.19
C ARG A 291 5.33 -10.39 1.70
N SER A 292 5.43 -9.38 0.83
CA SER A 292 5.51 -7.98 1.24
C SER A 292 4.28 -7.19 0.82
N ALA A 293 4.31 -6.58 -0.36
CA ALA A 293 3.33 -5.60 -0.79
C ALA A 293 2.04 -6.21 -1.34
N PHE A 294 2.05 -7.51 -1.73
CA PHE A 294 0.92 -8.14 -2.43
C PHE A 294 -0.42 -8.01 -1.70
N LEU A 295 -0.43 -8.12 -0.36
CA LEU A 295 -1.67 -7.99 0.42
C LEU A 295 -2.25 -6.57 0.34
N LYS A 296 -1.41 -5.53 0.42
CA LYS A 296 -1.82 -4.13 0.28
C LYS A 296 -2.32 -3.85 -1.13
N TYR A 297 -1.60 -4.38 -2.12
CA TYR A 297 -1.92 -4.32 -3.53
C TYR A 297 -3.28 -4.96 -3.84
N TYR A 298 -3.56 -6.13 -3.26
CA TYR A 298 -4.87 -6.77 -3.38
C TYR A 298 -5.99 -5.89 -2.83
N PHE A 299 -5.84 -5.35 -1.61
CA PHE A 299 -6.85 -4.47 -1.02
C PHE A 299 -7.03 -3.17 -1.81
N GLN A 300 -5.95 -2.59 -2.32
CA GLN A 300 -6.01 -1.42 -3.21
C GLN A 300 -6.81 -1.73 -4.47
N ALA A 301 -6.48 -2.81 -5.17
CA ALA A 301 -7.19 -3.23 -6.38
C ALA A 301 -8.67 -3.54 -6.10
N ARG A 302 -9.00 -4.16 -4.96
CA ARG A 302 -10.39 -4.40 -4.53
C ARG A 302 -11.16 -3.12 -4.26
N ILE A 303 -10.59 -2.16 -3.54
CA ILE A 303 -11.23 -0.87 -3.27
C ILE A 303 -11.39 -0.07 -4.56
N GLY A 304 -10.41 -0.13 -5.46
CA GLY A 304 -10.43 0.55 -6.75
C GLY A 304 -11.26 -0.12 -7.84
N HIS A 305 -11.87 -1.28 -7.56
CA HIS A 305 -12.54 -2.12 -8.56
C HIS A 305 -11.65 -2.37 -9.79
N MET A 306 -10.36 -2.62 -9.55
CA MET A 306 -9.35 -2.85 -10.58
C MET A 306 -9.26 -4.33 -10.96
N ASP A 307 -8.90 -4.57 -12.21
CA ASP A 307 -8.76 -5.91 -12.80
C ASP A 307 -7.51 -6.64 -12.32
N GLY A 308 -6.45 -5.88 -12.01
CA GLY A 308 -5.15 -6.42 -11.63
C GLY A 308 -4.11 -5.33 -11.49
N ILE A 309 -2.85 -5.73 -11.53
CA ILE A 309 -1.70 -4.84 -11.34
C ILE A 309 -0.69 -5.09 -12.44
N PHE A 310 -0.28 -4.02 -13.10
CA PHE A 310 0.86 -4.00 -14.00
C PHE A 310 2.13 -3.72 -13.20
N LEU A 311 3.11 -4.61 -13.29
CA LEU A 311 4.40 -4.53 -12.60
C LEU A 311 5.52 -4.22 -13.58
N ALA A 312 6.32 -3.19 -13.31
CA ALA A 312 7.58 -2.92 -13.99
C ALA A 312 8.77 -3.19 -13.06
N TYR A 313 9.70 -4.07 -13.48
CA TYR A 313 10.87 -4.43 -12.67
C TYR A 313 12.07 -3.56 -13.06
N HIS A 314 12.75 -2.96 -12.08
CA HIS A 314 13.84 -2.03 -12.34
C HIS A 314 14.93 -2.01 -11.27
N SER A 315 16.12 -1.51 -11.62
CA SER A 315 17.23 -1.25 -10.69
C SER A 315 17.31 0.21 -10.24
N THR A 316 16.34 1.06 -10.61
CA THR A 316 16.34 2.54 -10.52
C THR A 316 17.07 3.25 -11.67
N SER A 317 18.05 2.60 -12.29
CA SER A 317 18.72 3.09 -13.50
C SER A 317 18.21 2.40 -14.77
N SER A 318 17.77 1.13 -14.66
CA SER A 318 17.33 0.34 -15.81
C SER A 318 16.05 -0.45 -15.56
N ILE A 319 15.18 -0.51 -16.57
CA ILE A 319 14.02 -1.44 -16.60
C ILE A 319 14.44 -2.78 -17.20
N PHE A 320 14.01 -3.88 -16.58
CA PHE A 320 14.31 -5.24 -17.03
C PHE A 320 13.15 -5.89 -17.79
N GLY A 321 11.92 -5.59 -17.40
CA GLY A 321 10.73 -6.21 -17.96
C GLY A 321 9.47 -5.91 -17.18
N PHE A 322 8.39 -6.51 -17.62
CA PHE A 322 7.04 -6.22 -17.18
C PHE A 322 6.25 -7.50 -16.90
N GLN A 323 5.29 -7.43 -16.00
CA GLN A 323 4.34 -8.52 -15.74
C GLN A 323 2.97 -7.94 -15.41
N TYR A 324 1.92 -8.53 -15.94
CA TYR A 324 0.57 -8.27 -15.45
C TYR A 324 0.16 -9.38 -14.48
N VAL A 325 -0.40 -8.99 -13.34
CA VAL A 325 -0.93 -9.90 -12.33
C VAL A 325 -2.42 -9.62 -12.15
N PRO A 326 -3.30 -10.51 -12.64
CA PRO A 326 -4.73 -10.42 -12.41
C PRO A 326 -5.08 -10.49 -10.92
N LEU A 327 -6.19 -9.87 -10.54
CA LEU A 327 -6.69 -9.88 -9.17
C LEU A 327 -6.92 -11.31 -8.64
N GLU A 328 -7.37 -12.22 -9.49
CA GLU A 328 -7.63 -13.62 -9.19
C GLU A 328 -6.33 -14.39 -8.88
N ASP A 329 -5.22 -14.02 -9.51
CA ASP A 329 -3.90 -14.62 -9.24
C ASP A 329 -3.38 -14.17 -7.88
N MET A 330 -3.60 -12.90 -7.53
CA MET A 330 -3.30 -12.40 -6.19
C MET A 330 -4.15 -13.12 -5.14
N ALA A 331 -5.45 -13.28 -5.42
CA ALA A 331 -6.40 -13.92 -4.54
C ALA A 331 -5.97 -15.35 -4.19
N ARG A 332 -5.65 -16.15 -5.22
CA ARG A 332 -5.14 -17.51 -5.06
C ARG A 332 -3.86 -17.57 -4.22
N ARG A 333 -2.90 -16.67 -4.48
CA ARG A 333 -1.62 -16.64 -3.74
C ARG A 333 -1.79 -16.22 -2.29
N LEU A 334 -2.66 -15.27 -1.98
CA LEU A 334 -2.77 -14.70 -0.62
C LEU A 334 -3.79 -15.44 0.26
N PHE A 335 -4.91 -15.83 -0.33
CA PHE A 335 -6.08 -16.35 0.38
C PHE A 335 -6.39 -17.80 0.02
N GLY A 336 -5.86 -18.32 -1.10
CA GLY A 336 -6.10 -19.68 -1.58
C GLY A 336 -7.06 -19.72 -2.76
N ASP A 337 -8.14 -18.96 -2.71
CA ASP A 337 -9.09 -18.79 -3.80
C ASP A 337 -9.74 -17.40 -3.79
N THR A 338 -10.55 -17.11 -4.81
CA THR A 338 -11.24 -15.83 -4.98
C THR A 338 -12.40 -15.61 -4.01
N ASP A 339 -13.06 -16.69 -3.57
CA ASP A 339 -14.20 -16.62 -2.65
C ASP A 339 -13.73 -16.23 -1.25
N MET A 340 -12.71 -16.92 -0.72
CA MET A 340 -12.06 -16.56 0.54
C MET A 340 -11.51 -15.14 0.49
N ALA A 341 -10.91 -14.74 -0.63
CA ALA A 341 -10.35 -13.40 -0.78
C ALA A 341 -11.41 -12.30 -0.77
N GLU A 342 -12.60 -12.56 -1.33
CA GLU A 342 -13.72 -11.64 -1.29
C GLU A 342 -14.33 -11.53 0.11
N GLN A 343 -14.53 -12.67 0.78
CA GLN A 343 -15.06 -12.71 2.14
C GLN A 343 -14.08 -12.09 3.14
N ALA A 344 -12.77 -12.35 3.01
CA ALA A 344 -11.73 -11.72 3.80
C ALA A 344 -11.78 -10.19 3.69
N PHE A 345 -11.89 -9.66 2.47
CA PHE A 345 -11.98 -8.21 2.24
C PHE A 345 -13.21 -7.61 2.92
N ARG A 346 -14.38 -8.22 2.73
CA ARG A 346 -15.64 -7.76 3.32
C ARG A 346 -15.57 -7.76 4.85
N LEU A 347 -15.14 -8.86 5.46
CA LEU A 347 -14.97 -8.97 6.91
C LEU A 347 -13.93 -7.98 7.44
N SER A 348 -12.81 -7.79 6.73
CA SER A 348 -11.79 -6.80 7.12
C SER A 348 -12.34 -5.38 7.15
N VAL A 349 -13.13 -4.99 6.15
CA VAL A 349 -13.76 -3.66 6.09
C VAL A 349 -14.78 -3.50 7.22
N ALA A 350 -15.65 -4.48 7.44
CA ALA A 350 -16.65 -4.40 8.51
C ALA A 350 -16.01 -4.37 9.91
N MET A 351 -14.95 -5.15 10.14
CA MET A 351 -14.22 -5.12 11.40
C MET A 351 -13.50 -3.79 11.61
N LEU A 352 -12.98 -3.18 10.54
CA LEU A 352 -12.41 -1.83 10.63
C LEU A 352 -13.47 -0.82 11.11
N GLU A 353 -14.69 -0.87 10.56
CA GLU A 353 -15.78 0.00 11.00
C GLU A 353 -16.13 -0.19 12.48
N GLU A 354 -16.23 -1.43 12.97
CA GLU A 354 -16.50 -1.69 14.40
C GLU A 354 -15.36 -1.17 15.30
N ILE A 355 -14.10 -1.24 14.85
CA ILE A 355 -12.95 -0.66 15.57
C ILE A 355 -13.02 0.86 15.60
N LEU A 356 -13.37 1.49 14.47
CA LEU A 356 -13.51 2.96 14.39
C LEU A 356 -14.68 3.46 15.24
N ASP A 357 -15.81 2.76 15.22
CA ASP A 357 -16.96 3.08 16.07
C ASP A 357 -16.57 2.93 17.56
N ALA A 358 -15.90 1.83 17.93
CA ALA A 358 -15.44 1.65 19.32
C ALA A 358 -14.48 2.78 19.75
N ALA A 359 -13.50 3.15 18.90
CA ALA A 359 -12.55 4.23 19.20
C ALA A 359 -13.25 5.59 19.38
N THR A 360 -14.18 5.93 18.49
CA THR A 360 -14.93 7.20 18.55
C THR A 360 -15.97 7.27 19.66
N ASP A 361 -16.45 6.14 20.20
CA ASP A 361 -17.30 6.14 21.41
C ASP A 361 -16.48 6.48 22.67
N PHE A 362 -15.20 6.09 22.71
CA PHE A 362 -14.30 6.46 23.80
C PHE A 362 -13.92 7.93 23.77
N PHE A 363 -13.76 8.51 22.59
CA PHE A 363 -13.37 9.89 22.38
C PHE A 363 -14.32 10.55 21.36
N PRO A 364 -15.55 10.86 21.78
CA PRO A 364 -16.55 11.42 20.89
C PRO A 364 -16.12 12.80 20.41
N ASP A 365 -16.37 13.10 19.14
CA ASP A 365 -16.14 14.40 18.53
C ASP A 365 -14.67 14.89 18.48
N GLU A 366 -13.71 14.03 18.82
CA GLU A 366 -12.28 14.34 18.84
C GLU A 366 -11.53 13.74 17.63
N PRO A 367 -10.45 14.38 17.15
CA PRO A 367 -9.50 13.73 16.25
C PRO A 367 -8.72 12.66 17.03
N LEU A 368 -8.42 11.52 16.39
CA LEU A 368 -7.79 10.37 17.06
C LEU A 368 -6.53 9.89 16.35
N LYS A 369 -5.55 9.42 17.13
CA LYS A 369 -4.47 8.55 16.65
C LYS A 369 -4.79 7.12 17.02
N ILE A 370 -4.88 6.23 16.04
CA ILE A 370 -5.20 4.83 16.24
C ILE A 370 -4.05 3.96 15.72
N THR A 371 -3.56 3.02 16.52
CA THR A 371 -2.55 2.04 16.12
C THR A 371 -3.09 0.63 16.32
N LEU A 372 -3.08 -0.18 15.26
CA LEU A 372 -3.51 -1.57 15.26
C LEU A 372 -2.25 -2.46 15.20
N ASP A 373 -2.14 -3.38 16.13
CA ASP A 373 -1.08 -4.39 16.16
C ASP A 373 -1.68 -5.77 16.39
N THR A 374 -1.58 -6.63 15.39
CA THR A 374 -1.90 -8.04 15.52
C THR A 374 -0.63 -8.79 15.84
N SER A 375 -0.64 -9.55 16.92
CA SER A 375 0.47 -10.41 17.29
C SER A 375 0.19 -11.87 16.90
N PRO A 376 1.17 -12.60 16.34
CA PRO A 376 1.05 -14.04 16.15
C PRO A 376 1.06 -14.75 17.50
N GLY A 377 0.20 -15.75 17.68
CA GLY A 377 0.13 -16.53 18.91
C GLY A 377 -1.09 -17.47 18.93
N PRO A 378 -1.20 -18.36 19.93
CA PRO A 378 -2.20 -19.44 19.94
C PRO A 378 -3.66 -18.99 19.82
N ARG A 379 -4.01 -17.80 20.34
CA ARG A 379 -5.36 -17.24 20.16
C ARG A 379 -5.45 -16.21 19.03
N SER A 380 -4.31 -15.72 18.53
CA SER A 380 -4.16 -14.45 17.79
C SER A 380 -4.86 -13.30 18.55
N LEU A 381 -4.11 -12.29 18.97
CA LEU A 381 -4.68 -11.11 19.64
C LEU A 381 -4.37 -9.88 18.79
N MET A 382 -5.34 -8.99 18.67
CA MET A 382 -5.12 -7.66 18.13
C MET A 382 -5.32 -6.60 19.21
N ASP A 383 -4.27 -5.85 19.48
CA ASP A 383 -4.31 -4.66 20.31
C ASP A 383 -4.58 -3.44 19.44
N VAL A 384 -5.52 -2.60 19.88
CA VAL A 384 -5.84 -1.32 19.26
C VAL A 384 -5.64 -0.22 20.29
N PHE A 385 -4.69 0.67 20.03
CA PHE A 385 -4.43 1.85 20.84
C PHE A 385 -5.13 3.03 20.21
N SER A 386 -6.02 3.71 20.94
CA SER A 386 -6.66 4.94 20.48
C SER A 386 -6.38 6.06 21.47
N ALA A 387 -5.81 7.16 20.99
CA ALA A 387 -5.51 8.34 21.78
C ALA A 387 -6.14 9.58 21.13
N SER A 388 -6.56 10.53 21.96
CA SER A 388 -6.92 11.87 21.47
C SER A 388 -5.73 12.52 20.76
N ASP A 389 -5.97 13.08 19.57
CA ASP A 389 -5.04 13.90 18.81
C ASP A 389 -5.37 15.40 18.95
N ALA A 390 -6.19 15.77 19.93
CA ALA A 390 -6.39 17.18 20.28
C ALA A 390 -5.10 17.72 20.91
N ASP A 391 -4.57 18.83 20.39
CA ASP A 391 -3.43 19.54 20.97
C ASP A 391 -3.79 20.09 22.36
N ALA A 392 -3.72 19.24 23.38
CA ALA A 392 -3.78 19.68 24.75
C ALA A 392 -2.36 20.11 25.17
N PRO A 393 -2.14 21.36 25.62
CA PRO A 393 -0.91 21.67 26.35
C PRO A 393 -0.82 20.70 27.53
N ALA A 394 0.35 20.13 27.75
CA ALA A 394 0.63 19.23 28.85
C ALA A 394 0.35 19.95 30.19
N ALA A 395 -0.90 19.89 30.63
CA ALA A 395 -1.25 20.28 31.99
C ALA A 395 -0.66 19.25 32.93
N GLU A 396 -0.14 19.72 34.07
CA GLU A 396 0.42 18.85 35.09
C GLU A 396 -0.55 17.72 35.45
N PRO A 397 -0.04 16.53 35.80
CA PRO A 397 -0.84 15.36 36.12
C PRO A 397 -1.73 15.64 37.34
N SER A 398 -2.94 16.12 37.05
CA SER A 398 -4.06 16.20 37.99
C SER A 398 -4.66 14.82 38.18
N VAL A 399 -4.96 14.47 39.43
CA VAL A 399 -5.59 13.21 39.83
C VAL A 399 -7.02 13.07 39.26
N SER A 400 -7.60 14.13 38.67
CA SER A 400 -8.94 14.13 38.05
C SER A 400 -8.94 14.42 36.54
N ALA A 401 -7.81 14.35 35.84
CA ALA A 401 -7.79 14.55 34.39
C ALA A 401 -8.53 13.40 33.67
N PRO A 402 -9.36 13.70 32.66
CA PRO A 402 -10.04 12.66 31.88
C PRO A 402 -9.02 11.79 31.14
N ARG A 403 -9.28 10.49 31.03
CA ARG A 403 -8.41 9.58 30.28
C ARG A 403 -8.29 10.03 28.82
N THR A 404 -7.07 10.06 28.29
CA THR A 404 -6.66 10.54 26.97
C THR A 404 -6.25 9.42 26.01
N ILE A 405 -6.06 8.20 26.52
CA ILE A 405 -5.69 7.02 25.74
C ILE A 405 -6.42 5.77 26.23
N VAL A 406 -6.76 4.87 25.30
CA VAL A 406 -7.32 3.55 25.56
C VAL A 406 -6.54 2.48 24.81
N GLN A 407 -6.35 1.33 25.45
CA GLN A 407 -5.97 0.09 24.78
C GLN A 407 -7.21 -0.81 24.74
N LEU A 408 -7.57 -1.25 23.53
CA LEU A 408 -8.65 -2.18 23.27
C LEU A 408 -8.04 -3.51 22.83
N GLN A 409 -8.56 -4.60 23.36
CA GLN A 409 -8.30 -5.94 22.86
C GLN A 409 -9.44 -6.39 21.97
N VAL A 410 -9.10 -6.81 20.76
CA VAL A 410 -10.03 -7.42 19.81
C VAL A 410 -9.80 -8.92 19.83
N LEU A 411 -10.88 -9.65 20.08
CA LEU A 411 -10.95 -11.11 20.10
C LEU A 411 -11.92 -11.58 19.02
N LEU A 412 -11.56 -12.67 18.34
CA LEU A 412 -12.35 -13.24 17.24
C LEU A 412 -12.45 -14.76 17.35
N ASP A 413 -13.68 -15.26 17.32
CA ASP A 413 -14.01 -16.65 17.03
C ASP A 413 -14.46 -16.75 15.56
N ARG A 414 -13.84 -17.67 14.81
CA ARG A 414 -14.00 -17.82 13.37
C ARG A 414 -14.80 -19.08 13.08
N TYR A 415 -15.77 -18.99 12.17
CA TYR A 415 -16.59 -20.12 11.79
C TYR A 415 -16.59 -20.29 10.27
N LEU A 416 -16.37 -21.52 9.80
CA LEU A 416 -16.59 -21.93 8.41
C LEU A 416 -17.77 -22.89 8.37
N ASP A 417 -18.84 -22.51 7.66
CA ASP A 417 -20.10 -23.26 7.62
C ASP A 417 -20.63 -23.62 9.03
N GLY A 418 -20.48 -22.68 9.97
CA GLY A 418 -20.87 -22.85 11.37
C GLY A 418 -19.91 -23.66 12.25
N GLN A 419 -18.81 -24.19 11.69
CA GLN A 419 -17.79 -24.92 12.45
C GLN A 419 -16.68 -24.00 12.93
N LEU A 420 -16.37 -24.04 14.23
CA LEU A 420 -15.31 -23.23 14.84
C LEU A 420 -13.93 -23.60 14.26
N VAL A 421 -13.18 -22.60 13.81
CA VAL A 421 -11.82 -22.74 13.29
C VAL A 421 -10.82 -22.15 14.27
N GLN A 422 -10.00 -23.03 14.86
CA GLN A 422 -8.99 -22.62 15.84
C GLN A 422 -7.69 -22.09 15.19
N GLY A 423 -7.29 -22.65 14.05
CA GLY A 423 -6.05 -22.32 13.35
C GLY A 423 -6.22 -21.34 12.17
N PRO A 424 -5.23 -21.31 11.25
CA PRO A 424 -5.33 -20.57 10.00
C PRO A 424 -6.59 -20.92 9.22
N VAL A 425 -7.28 -19.91 8.70
CA VAL A 425 -8.48 -20.10 7.89
C VAL A 425 -8.08 -20.68 6.52
N ASP A 426 -8.73 -21.77 6.10
CA ASP A 426 -8.46 -22.44 4.83
C ASP A 426 -9.75 -23.04 4.25
N PHE A 427 -10.30 -22.43 3.21
CA PHE A 427 -11.52 -22.90 2.55
C PHE A 427 -11.33 -24.25 1.85
N SER A 428 -10.09 -24.60 1.48
CA SER A 428 -9.80 -25.89 0.84
C SER A 428 -9.89 -27.07 1.81
N ALA A 429 -9.85 -26.82 3.12
CA ALA A 429 -10.01 -27.83 4.17
C ALA A 429 -11.48 -28.22 4.39
N ALA A 430 -12.44 -27.44 3.87
CA ALA A 430 -13.86 -27.76 3.97
C ALA A 430 -14.21 -29.02 3.14
N ALA A 431 -15.24 -29.74 3.58
CA ALA A 431 -15.61 -31.05 3.01
C ALA A 431 -15.85 -30.98 1.50
N GLY A 432 -15.18 -31.86 0.74
CA GLY A 432 -15.31 -31.94 -0.71
C GLY A 432 -14.53 -30.89 -1.51
N ARG A 433 -13.89 -29.90 -0.87
CA ARG A 433 -13.20 -28.80 -1.55
C ARG A 433 -11.71 -29.00 -1.80
N ARG A 434 -11.10 -29.99 -1.13
CA ARG A 434 -9.67 -30.30 -1.28
C ARG A 434 -9.34 -30.68 -2.74
N VAL A 435 -8.30 -30.05 -3.29
CA VAL A 435 -7.79 -30.37 -4.63
C VAL A 435 -6.56 -31.25 -4.50
N ASP A 436 -6.58 -32.42 -5.13
CA ASP A 436 -5.38 -33.20 -5.43
C ASP A 436 -4.99 -32.97 -6.89
N ALA A 437 -3.87 -32.28 -7.11
CA ALA A 437 -3.39 -31.93 -8.44
C ALA A 437 -3.14 -33.16 -9.33
N ARG A 438 -2.93 -34.35 -8.76
CA ARG A 438 -2.71 -35.59 -9.51
C ARG A 438 -4.02 -36.25 -9.98
N SER A 439 -5.14 -35.92 -9.36
CA SER A 439 -6.46 -36.48 -9.68
C SER A 439 -7.48 -35.41 -10.07
N ASP A 440 -7.02 -34.21 -10.45
CA ASP A 440 -7.88 -33.09 -10.81
C ASP A 440 -8.43 -33.23 -12.24
N ASP A 441 -9.50 -34.00 -12.40
CA ASP A 441 -10.22 -34.18 -13.66
C ASP A 441 -11.46 -33.28 -13.80
N GLU A 442 -11.99 -33.18 -15.02
CA GLU A 442 -13.17 -32.36 -15.34
C GLU A 442 -14.42 -32.74 -14.52
N PRO A 443 -14.76 -34.04 -14.33
CA PRO A 443 -15.85 -34.42 -13.43
C PRO A 443 -15.65 -33.94 -11.98
N SER A 444 -14.45 -34.08 -11.44
CA SER A 444 -14.12 -33.61 -10.09
C SER A 444 -14.23 -32.09 -9.98
N ARG A 445 -13.81 -31.35 -11.02
CA ARG A 445 -13.99 -29.90 -11.10
C ARG A 445 -15.46 -29.49 -11.09
N ARG A 446 -16.31 -30.16 -11.88
CA ARG A 446 -17.76 -29.88 -11.92
C ARG A 446 -18.41 -30.18 -10.58
N ALA A 447 -18.12 -31.34 -9.99
CA ALA A 447 -18.64 -31.70 -8.67
C ALA A 447 -18.25 -30.67 -7.60
N ARG A 448 -17.03 -30.14 -7.64
CA ARG A 448 -16.61 -29.06 -6.73
C ARG A 448 -17.26 -27.72 -7.04
N ALA A 449 -17.48 -27.40 -8.32
CA ALA A 449 -18.15 -26.17 -8.73
C ALA A 449 -19.63 -26.14 -8.33
N GLU A 450 -20.26 -27.31 -8.13
CA GLU A 450 -21.63 -27.45 -7.62
C GLU A 450 -21.72 -27.28 -6.09
N LEU A 451 -20.60 -27.27 -5.35
CA LEU A 451 -20.63 -27.07 -3.90
C LEU A 451 -21.05 -25.64 -3.53
N PRO A 452 -21.93 -25.47 -2.52
CA PRO A 452 -22.35 -24.14 -2.07
C PRO A 452 -21.15 -23.35 -1.53
N PRO A 453 -21.02 -22.03 -1.79
CA PRO A 453 -19.92 -21.21 -1.29
C PRO A 453 -19.69 -21.41 0.21
N VAL A 454 -18.43 -21.46 0.65
CA VAL A 454 -18.12 -21.62 2.08
C VAL A 454 -18.55 -20.34 2.78
N GLN A 455 -19.33 -20.44 3.84
CA GLN A 455 -19.71 -19.28 4.62
C GLN A 455 -18.67 -19.01 5.71
N TRP A 456 -18.01 -17.86 5.64
CA TRP A 456 -17.12 -17.39 6.69
C TRP A 456 -17.80 -16.32 7.57
N ASP A 457 -18.06 -16.72 8.82
CA ASP A 457 -18.62 -15.89 9.87
C ASP A 457 -17.59 -15.64 10.98
N VAL A 458 -17.72 -14.50 11.66
CA VAL A 458 -16.86 -14.13 12.77
C VAL A 458 -17.67 -13.58 13.92
N GLU A 459 -17.52 -14.15 15.10
CA GLU A 459 -17.98 -13.55 16.35
C GLU A 459 -16.82 -12.75 16.95
N TRP A 460 -17.11 -11.53 17.36
CA TRP A 460 -16.07 -10.61 17.81
C TRP A 460 -16.43 -9.96 19.14
N ALA A 461 -15.38 -9.62 19.89
CA ALA A 461 -15.47 -8.79 21.09
C ALA A 461 -14.33 -7.77 21.11
N ILE A 462 -14.67 -6.49 21.30
CA ILE A 462 -13.73 -5.39 21.53
C ILE A 462 -13.88 -4.95 22.99
N SER A 463 -12.85 -5.22 23.80
CA SER A 463 -12.87 -4.95 25.23
C SER A 463 -11.77 -3.96 25.62
N PRO A 464 -12.08 -2.91 26.41
CA PRO A 464 -11.04 -2.04 26.95
C PRO A 464 -10.23 -2.79 28.02
N CYS A 465 -8.90 -2.59 28.01
CA CYS A 465 -8.00 -3.08 29.05
C CYS A 465 -8.15 -2.22 30.33
N ALA A 466 -9.28 -2.37 31.03
CA ALA A 466 -9.68 -1.49 32.13
C ALA A 466 -8.70 -1.46 33.31
N SER A 467 -7.98 -2.57 33.53
CA SER A 467 -7.01 -2.72 34.61
C SER A 467 -5.69 -1.97 34.37
N LEU A 468 -5.40 -1.55 33.13
CA LEU A 468 -4.16 -0.84 32.82
C LEU A 468 -4.30 0.65 33.14
N SER A 469 -3.22 1.21 33.71
CA SER A 469 -3.08 2.66 33.83
C SER A 469 -2.73 3.30 32.48
N GLU A 470 -2.87 4.61 32.34
CA GLU A 470 -2.44 5.27 31.10
C GLU A 470 -0.93 5.15 30.86
N ALA A 471 -0.13 5.10 31.93
CA ALA A 471 1.31 4.93 31.83
C ALA A 471 1.64 3.57 31.21
N ASP A 472 0.99 2.49 31.68
CA ASP A 472 1.15 1.14 31.13
C ASP A 472 0.73 1.09 29.66
N ILE A 473 -0.38 1.74 29.31
CA ILE A 473 -0.88 1.80 27.93
C ILE A 473 0.11 2.53 27.02
N ARG A 474 0.66 3.67 27.47
CA ARG A 474 1.67 4.43 26.70
C ARG A 474 2.96 3.64 26.55
N GLU A 475 3.38 2.90 27.57
CA GLU A 475 4.55 2.02 27.48
C GLU A 475 4.33 0.89 26.46
N ASN A 476 3.17 0.25 26.48
CA ASN A 476 2.79 -0.76 25.49
C ASN A 476 2.79 -0.19 24.07
N LEU A 477 2.19 1.00 23.87
CA LEU A 477 2.22 1.70 22.59
C LEU A 477 3.65 2.06 22.16
N ALA A 478 4.51 2.47 23.09
CA ALA A 478 5.91 2.77 22.80
C ALA A 478 6.67 1.53 22.32
N LYS A 479 6.43 0.34 22.91
CA LYS A 479 6.98 -0.94 22.44
C LYS A 479 6.50 -1.30 21.02
N VAL A 480 5.22 -1.05 20.73
CA VAL A 480 4.64 -1.24 19.39
C VAL A 480 5.30 -0.31 18.37
N ARG A 481 5.44 0.99 18.71
CA ARG A 481 6.08 1.99 17.86
C ARG A 481 7.57 1.75 17.66
N ALA A 482 8.27 1.27 18.69
CA ALA A 482 9.67 0.88 18.56
C ALA A 482 9.84 -0.21 17.48
N ARG A 483 8.92 -1.17 17.36
CA ARG A 483 8.94 -2.16 16.28
C ARG A 483 8.73 -1.54 14.90
N GLN A 484 7.91 -0.49 14.77
CA GLN A 484 7.75 0.26 13.52
C GLN A 484 9.06 0.96 13.12
N SER A 485 9.85 1.43 14.09
CA SER A 485 11.14 2.08 13.83
C SER A 485 12.34 1.13 13.65
N ILE A 486 12.20 -0.19 13.88
CA ILE A 486 13.29 -1.17 13.73
C ILE A 486 13.84 -1.22 12.29
N PHE A 487 13.02 -0.83 11.30
CA PHE A 487 13.42 -0.82 9.88
C PHE A 487 14.19 0.43 9.44
N ASN A 488 14.54 1.34 10.36
CA ASN A 488 15.48 2.40 10.03
C ASN A 488 16.87 1.78 9.78
N GLU A 489 17.38 1.98 8.57
CA GLU A 489 18.60 1.33 8.11
C GLU A 489 19.81 1.72 8.97
N LEU A 490 20.58 0.71 9.37
CA LEU A 490 21.92 0.84 9.95
C LEU A 490 22.99 1.07 8.86
N SER A 491 22.58 1.24 7.61
CA SER A 491 23.48 1.41 6.46
C SER A 491 23.95 2.86 6.36
N LEU A 492 25.27 3.03 6.30
CA LEU A 492 25.85 4.32 5.94
C LEU A 492 25.83 4.49 4.41
N PRO A 493 25.41 5.65 3.90
CA PRO A 493 25.45 5.92 2.47
C PRO A 493 26.90 6.07 1.99
N ASN A 494 27.17 5.58 0.78
CA ASN A 494 28.43 5.82 0.10
C ASN A 494 28.46 7.24 -0.47
N ILE A 495 29.23 8.07 0.21
CA ILE A 495 29.33 9.50 -0.08
C ILE A 495 29.94 9.76 -1.46
N ASP A 496 30.94 8.98 -1.89
CA ASP A 496 31.62 9.20 -3.15
C ASP A 496 30.68 8.97 -4.34
N SER A 497 29.87 7.91 -4.29
CA SER A 497 28.86 7.63 -5.32
C SER A 497 27.76 8.68 -5.35
N LEU A 498 27.34 9.20 -4.18
CA LEU A 498 26.35 10.27 -4.12
C LEU A 498 26.90 11.58 -4.71
N ASN A 499 28.17 11.91 -4.45
CA ASN A 499 28.83 13.08 -5.00
C ASN A 499 28.98 12.95 -6.54
N ALA A 500 29.48 11.81 -7.03
CA ALA A 500 29.60 11.57 -8.47
C ALA A 500 28.24 11.65 -9.19
N ARG A 501 27.19 11.11 -8.57
CA ARG A 501 25.81 11.23 -9.08
C ARG A 501 25.33 12.69 -9.10
N ASP A 502 25.72 13.52 -8.12
CA ASP A 502 25.33 14.94 -8.08
C ASP A 502 26.02 15.72 -9.22
N GLU A 503 27.30 15.45 -9.48
CA GLU A 503 28.05 16.02 -10.60
C GLU A 503 27.38 15.72 -11.95
N GLU A 504 27.07 14.45 -12.24
CA GLU A 504 26.41 14.04 -13.48
C GLU A 504 25.05 14.74 -13.68
N ARG A 505 24.27 14.90 -12.60
CA ARG A 505 22.99 15.61 -12.65
C ARG A 505 23.13 17.10 -12.94
N LEU A 506 24.15 17.74 -12.36
CA LEU A 506 24.42 19.15 -12.62
C LEU A 506 24.85 19.37 -14.06
N GLU A 507 25.63 18.45 -14.64
CA GLU A 507 25.97 18.46 -16.06
C GLU A 507 24.73 18.32 -16.95
N GLU A 508 23.81 17.40 -16.66
CA GLU A 508 22.58 17.25 -17.43
C GLU A 508 21.70 18.50 -17.34
N LEU A 509 21.53 19.06 -16.13
CA LEU A 509 20.78 20.29 -15.92
C LEU A 509 21.45 21.51 -16.56
N ALA A 510 22.77 21.53 -16.71
CA ALA A 510 23.51 22.63 -17.34
C ALA A 510 23.16 22.82 -18.82
N SER A 511 22.55 21.82 -19.47
CA SER A 511 21.96 21.97 -20.81
C SER A 511 20.88 23.07 -20.87
N ASN A 512 20.26 23.40 -19.74
CA ASN A 512 19.34 24.52 -19.58
C ASN A 512 19.74 25.36 -18.34
N PRO A 513 20.45 26.50 -18.53
CA PRO A 513 20.94 27.32 -17.42
C PRO A 513 19.86 27.80 -16.45
N GLU A 514 18.64 28.08 -16.94
CA GLU A 514 17.53 28.50 -16.09
C GLU A 514 17.02 27.36 -15.21
N ALA A 515 16.95 26.13 -15.76
CA ALA A 515 16.57 24.94 -15.01
C ALA A 515 17.60 24.61 -13.93
N LEU A 516 18.90 24.73 -14.24
CA LEU A 516 19.98 24.56 -13.28
C LEU A 516 19.90 25.60 -12.15
N ALA A 517 19.72 26.88 -12.49
CA ALA A 517 19.59 27.95 -11.49
C ALA A 517 18.39 27.73 -10.57
N ARG A 518 17.25 27.31 -11.14
CA ARG A 518 16.04 26.97 -10.38
C ARG A 518 16.29 25.79 -9.44
N PHE A 519 16.89 24.71 -9.93
CA PHE A 519 17.22 23.54 -9.12
C PHE A 519 18.13 23.89 -7.93
N LYS A 520 19.18 24.69 -8.17
CA LYS A 520 20.08 25.16 -7.10
C LYS A 520 19.34 26.02 -6.06
N ALA A 521 18.46 26.93 -6.50
CA ALA A 521 17.66 27.76 -5.61
C ALA A 521 16.68 26.94 -4.77
N GLU A 522 15.97 25.98 -5.37
CA GLU A 522 15.05 25.08 -4.66
C GLU A 522 15.79 24.19 -3.65
N ARG A 523 16.98 23.67 -3.99
CA ARG A 523 17.83 22.91 -3.07
C ARG A 523 18.30 23.76 -1.89
N ALA A 524 18.73 25.00 -2.14
CA ALA A 524 19.14 25.92 -1.08
C ALA A 524 17.96 26.33 -0.16
N ALA A 525 16.76 26.46 -0.71
CA ALA A 525 15.54 26.74 0.05
C ALA A 525 14.98 25.52 0.80
N GLY A 526 15.50 24.32 0.54
CA GLY A 526 14.94 23.06 1.06
C GLY A 526 13.58 22.70 0.45
N THR A 527 13.17 23.38 -0.62
CA THR A 527 11.88 23.15 -1.30
C THR A 527 11.99 22.11 -2.40
N ALA A 528 13.18 21.89 -2.97
CA ALA A 528 13.38 20.83 -3.94
C ALA A 528 13.06 19.48 -3.29
N ALA A 529 12.09 18.77 -3.85
CA ALA A 529 12.00 17.33 -3.61
C ALA A 529 13.33 16.71 -4.07
N GLY A 530 14.08 16.17 -3.13
CA GLY A 530 15.30 15.42 -3.39
C GLY A 530 15.73 14.65 -2.14
N MET A 531 16.57 13.63 -2.31
CA MET A 531 17.19 12.97 -1.15
C MET A 531 17.91 14.00 -0.30
N PRO A 532 17.67 14.06 1.02
CA PRO A 532 18.44 14.93 1.88
C PRO A 532 19.91 14.54 1.87
N THR A 533 20.74 15.56 2.02
CA THR A 533 22.19 15.42 1.99
C THR A 533 22.64 14.47 3.08
N ALA A 534 23.37 13.42 2.69
CA ALA A 534 23.99 12.52 3.64
C ALA A 534 25.11 13.25 4.42
N PRO A 535 25.35 12.91 5.70
CA PRO A 535 26.49 13.46 6.44
C PRO A 535 27.81 13.22 5.68
N GLY A 536 28.53 14.30 5.35
CA GLY A 536 29.80 14.23 4.60
C GLY A 536 29.67 14.38 3.09
N GLN A 537 28.45 14.36 2.53
CA GLN A 537 28.21 14.66 1.11
C GLN A 537 28.53 16.14 0.83
N THR A 538 29.21 16.40 -0.28
CA THR A 538 29.52 17.75 -0.73
C THR A 538 28.24 18.38 -1.26
N SER A 539 27.48 19.02 -0.37
CA SER A 539 26.33 19.84 -0.80
C SER A 539 26.87 21.07 -1.53
N GLU A 540 26.96 21.02 -2.86
CA GLU A 540 27.19 22.21 -3.69
C GLU A 540 26.03 23.22 -3.63
N ALA A 541 25.00 22.94 -2.83
CA ALA A 541 23.95 23.89 -2.44
C ALA A 541 24.27 24.69 -1.16
N LYS A 542 25.55 24.80 -0.75
CA LYS A 542 26.00 25.91 0.12
C LYS A 542 26.65 26.98 -0.76
N PRO A 543 26.33 28.26 -0.51
CA PRO A 543 26.60 29.38 -1.42
C PRO A 543 28.06 29.55 -1.78
#